data_AF-A0A413Z0Q9-F1
#
_entry.id   AF-A0A413Z0Q9-F1
#
_cell.length_a   1.000
_cell.length_b   1.000
_cell.length_c   1.000
_cell.angle_alpha   90.00
_cell.angle_beta   90.00
_cell.angle_gamma   90.00
#
_symmetry.space_group_name_H-M   'P 1'
#
loop_
_entity.id
_entity.type
_entity.pdbx_description
1 polymer ?
#
loop_
_entity_poly.entity_id
_entity_poly.type
_entity_poly.pdbx_seq_one_letter_code
_entity_poly.pdbx_strand_id
1 'polypeptide(L)' 'MSNQKEENFKRLAENRTNKIIDMLHLLGNLSNTSNYSYSEEQVKTIFSAIEQELEIQRNRFVTKQATKKKFRL' A
#
# COMPACT_ATOMS: atom_id res chain seq x y z
N MET A 1 21.67 -21.38 2.60
CA MET A 1 20.26 -21.71 2.87
C MET A 1 19.53 -20.40 3.08
N SER A 2 18.79 -19.94 2.08
CA SER A 2 17.94 -18.76 2.21
C SER A 2 16.88 -19.06 3.28
N ASN A 3 16.64 -18.08 4.16
CA ASN A 3 15.78 -18.29 5.32
C ASN A 3 14.34 -18.44 4.84
N GLN A 4 13.66 -19.56 5.14
CA GLN A 4 12.27 -19.83 4.73
C GLN A 4 11.32 -18.65 5.05
N LYS A 5 11.59 -17.88 6.12
CA LYS A 5 10.83 -16.67 6.47
C LYS A 5 11.04 -15.55 5.46
N GLU A 6 12.27 -15.37 4.98
CA GLU A 6 12.62 -14.37 3.97
C GLU A 6 12.03 -14.72 2.60
N GLU A 7 12.08 -16.00 2.20
CA GLU A 7 11.47 -16.47 0.94
C GLU A 7 9.95 -16.31 0.96
N ASN A 8 9.32 -16.67 2.08
CA ASN A 8 7.90 -16.46 2.27
C ASN A 8 7.55 -14.98 2.21
N PHE A 9 8.36 -14.11 2.82
CA PHE A 9 8.16 -12.67 2.73
C PHE A 9 8.26 -12.17 1.29
N LYS A 10 9.33 -12.50 0.56
CA LYS A 10 9.54 -12.09 -0.84
C LYS A 10 8.38 -12.51 -1.73
N ARG A 11 8.04 -13.81 -1.72
CA ARG A 11 6.95 -14.36 -2.54
C ARG A 11 5.60 -13.72 -2.23
N LEU A 12 5.28 -13.52 -0.95
CA LEU A 12 4.00 -12.91 -0.56
C LEU A 12 3.96 -11.41 -0.84
N ALA A 13 5.06 -10.70 -0.60
CA ALA A 13 5.16 -9.28 -0.86
C ALA A 13 5.01 -9.00 -2.36
N GLU A 14 5.76 -9.72 -3.21
CA GLU A 14 5.69 -9.60 -4.66
C GLU A 14 4.27 -9.83 -5.19
N ASN A 15 3.63 -10.95 -4.80
CA ASN A 15 2.27 -11.27 -5.25
C ASN A 15 1.25 -10.20 -4.83
N ARG A 16 1.37 -9.69 -3.60
CA ARG A 16 0.46 -8.67 -3.06
C ARG A 16 0.68 -7.31 -3.73
N THR A 17 1.93 -6.92 -3.95
CA THR A 17 2.27 -5.68 -4.65
C THR A 17 1.72 -5.67 -6.07
N ASN A 18 1.90 -6.76 -6.82
CA ASN A 18 1.37 -6.87 -8.18
C ASN A 18 -0.15 -6.75 -8.20
N LYS A 19 -0.86 -7.43 -7.29
CA LYS A 19 -2.32 -7.29 -7.17
C LYS A 19 -2.76 -5.86 -6.86
N ILE A 20 -2.04 -5.14 -6.00
CA ILE A 20 -2.36 -3.74 -5.70
C ILE A 20 -2.18 -2.88 -6.96
N ILE A 21 -1.09 -3.08 -7.71
CA ILE A 21 -0.83 -2.37 -8.97
C ILE A 21 -1.94 -2.66 -9.99
N ASP A 22 -2.33 -3.92 -10.17
CA ASP A 22 -3.41 -4.31 -11.07
C ASP A 22 -4.74 -3.63 -10.70
N MET A 23 -5.07 -3.59 -9.41
CA MET A 23 -6.28 -2.92 -8.92
C MET A 23 -6.22 -1.40 -9.13
N LEU A 24 -5.05 -0.78 -9.00
CA LEU A 24 -4.86 0.63 -9.34
C LEU A 24 -5.03 0.89 -10.84
N HIS A 25 -4.58 -0.02 -11.71
CA HIS A 25 -4.86 0.07 -13.15
C HIS A 25 -6.37 0.00 -13.44
N LEU A 26 -7.09 -0.93 -12.81
CA LEU A 26 -8.55 -1.03 -12.95
C LEU A 26 -9.25 0.24 -12.46
N LEU A 27 -8.80 0.81 -11.34
CA LEU A 27 -9.30 2.09 -10.85
C LEU A 27 -9.02 3.23 -11.86
N GLY A 28 -7.83 3.25 -12.46
CA GLY A 28 -7.45 4.21 -13.49
C GLY A 28 -8.33 4.14 -14.74
N ASN A 29 -8.85 2.97 -15.11
CA ASN A 29 -9.78 2.82 -16.24
C ASN A 29 -11.09 3.59 -16.04
N LEU A 30 -11.47 3.92 -14.79
CA LEU A 30 -12.64 4.75 -14.51
C LEU A 30 -12.46 6.21 -14.94
N SER A 31 -11.25 6.62 -15.30
CA SER A 31 -10.97 7.95 -15.89
C SER A 31 -11.56 8.13 -17.29
N ASN A 32 -12.08 7.05 -17.91
CA ASN A 32 -12.73 7.17 -19.20
C ASN A 32 -14.10 7.88 -19.09
N THR A 33 -14.10 9.18 -19.37
CA THR A 33 -15.29 10.03 -19.32
C THR A 33 -16.33 9.73 -20.41
N SER A 34 -16.01 8.90 -21.42
CA SER A 34 -17.01 8.40 -22.36
C SER A 34 -17.99 7.45 -21.71
N ASN A 35 -17.56 6.74 -20.66
CA ASN A 35 -18.31 5.69 -19.99
C ASN A 35 -18.79 6.12 -18.59
N TYR A 36 -18.12 7.09 -17.98
CA TYR A 36 -18.33 7.50 -16.60
C TYR A 36 -18.41 9.01 -16.45
N SER A 37 -19.15 9.45 -15.44
CA SER A 37 -19.17 10.84 -14.99
C SER A 37 -18.78 10.88 -13.53
N TYR A 38 -17.86 11.78 -13.18
CA TYR A 38 -17.33 11.95 -11.83
C TYR A 38 -16.90 13.38 -11.62
N SER A 39 -16.94 13.83 -10.36
CA SER A 39 -16.40 15.13 -9.96
C SER A 39 -14.93 15.01 -9.53
N GLU A 40 -14.23 16.13 -9.58
CA GLU A 40 -12.86 16.24 -9.03
C GLU A 40 -12.83 15.88 -7.53
N GLU A 41 -13.88 16.20 -6.78
CA GLU A 41 -13.99 15.88 -5.36
C GLU A 41 -14.11 14.36 -5.12
N GLN A 42 -14.85 13.65 -5.97
CA GLN A 42 -14.93 12.19 -5.90
C GLN A 42 -13.58 11.54 -6.19
N VAL A 43 -12.87 12.00 -7.23
CA VAL A 43 -11.52 11.53 -7.54
C VAL A 43 -10.56 11.80 -6.38
N LYS A 44 -10.58 13.02 -5.83
CA LYS A 44 -9.75 13.40 -4.69
C LYS A 44 -10.02 12.50 -3.48
N THR A 45 -11.29 12.25 -3.15
CA THR A 45 -11.69 11.41 -2.02
C THR A 45 -11.16 9.98 -2.17
N ILE A 46 -11.24 9.41 -3.37
CA ILE A 46 -10.72 8.07 -3.68
C ILE A 46 -9.21 8.00 -3.42
N PHE A 47 -8.44 8.93 -4.00
CA PHE A 47 -6.98 8.90 -3.88
C PHE A 47 -6.49 9.25 -2.48
N SER A 48 -7.13 10.21 -1.79
CA SER A 48 -6.80 10.52 -0.40
C SER A 48 -6.99 9.31 0.53
N ALA A 49 -8.04 8.52 0.33
CA ALA A 49 -8.25 7.30 1.12
C ALA A 49 -7.14 6.26 0.88
N ILE A 50 -6.72 6.08 -0.38
CA ILE A 50 -5.63 5.17 -0.75
C ILE A 50 -4.30 5.64 -0.15
N GLU A 51 -3.97 6.92 -0.29
CA GLU A 51 -2.74 7.52 0.25
C GLU A 51 -2.66 7.40 1.77
N GLN A 52 -3.77 7.66 2.48
CA GLN A 52 -3.83 7.50 3.93
C GLN A 52 -3.55 6.06 4.36
N GLU A 53 -4.16 5.08 3.69
CA GLU A 53 -3.95 3.66 3.99
C GLU A 53 -2.51 3.22 3.66
N LEU A 54 -1.95 3.69 2.54
CA LEU A 54 -0.55 3.44 2.18
C LEU A 54 0.41 3.95 3.27
N GLU A 55 0.15 5.14 3.81
CA GLU A 55 0.96 5.71 4.88
C GLU A 55 0.83 4.93 6.19
N ILE A 56 -0.38 4.51 6.56
CA ILE A 56 -0.61 3.64 7.74
C ILE A 56 0.17 2.34 7.61
N GLN A 57 0.12 1.67 6.45
CA GLN A 57 0.83 0.41 6.25
C GLN A 57 2.34 0.60 6.18
N ARG A 58 2.84 1.67 5.54
CA ARG A 58 4.27 2.02 5.50
C ARG A 58 4.81 2.20 6.92
N ASN A 59 4.09 2.94 7.76
CA ASN A 59 4.50 3.19 9.13
C ASN A 59 4.68 1.91 9.95
N ARG A 60 3.87 0.87 9.73
CA ARG A 60 4.02 -0.43 10.42
C ARG A 60 5.35 -1.14 10.15
N PHE A 61 5.99 -0.88 9.01
CA PHE A 61 7.35 -1.38 8.72
C PHE A 61 8.43 -0.58 9.47
N VAL A 62 8.20 0.72 9.70
CA VAL A 62 9.13 1.61 10.40
C VAL A 62 9.05 1.44 11.93
N THR A 63 7.84 1.36 12.51
CA THR A 63 7.66 1.33 13.97
C THR A 63 8.23 0.07 14.62
N LYS A 64 8.37 -1.04 13.88
CA LYS A 64 9.01 -2.27 14.39
C LYS A 64 10.53 -2.16 14.57
N GLN A 65 11.19 -1.14 14.00
CA GLN A 65 12.62 -0.87 14.20
C GLN A 65 12.91 0.01 15.42
N ALA A 66 11.89 0.59 16.06
CA ALA A 66 12.05 1.20 17.38
C ALA A 66 12.19 0.09 18.43
N THR A 67 13.33 -0.60 18.43
CA THR A 67 13.79 -1.36 19.59
C THR A 67 13.68 -0.43 20.77
N LYS A 68 12.81 -0.75 21.74
CA LYS A 68 12.77 -0.10 23.05
C LYS A 68 14.21 -0.02 23.53
N LYS A 69 14.85 1.16 23.42
CA LYS A 69 16.10 1.43 24.12
C LYS A 69 15.74 1.25 25.58
N LYS A 70 16.22 0.17 26.20
CA LYS A 70 16.16 0.03 27.66
C LYS A 70 16.87 1.26 28.20
N PHE A 71 16.10 2.16 28.80
CA PHE A 71 16.65 3.26 29.57
C PHE A 71 17.55 2.67 30.65
N ARG A 72 18.78 3.17 30.74
CA ARG A 72 19.70 2.91 31.85
C ARG A 72 20.28 4.25 32.27
N LEU A 73 19.76 4.75 33.39
CA LEU A 73 20.47 5.28 34.55
C LEU A 73 19.57 5.06 35.76
#